data_AF-A0A4Q5SLV5-F1
#
_entry.id   AF-A0A4Q5SLV5-F1
#
_cell.length_a   1.000
_cell.length_b   1.000
_cell.length_c   1.000
_cell.angle_alpha   90.00
_cell.angle_beta   90.00
_cell.angle_gamma   90.00
#
_symmetry.space_group_name_H-M   'P 1'
#
loop_
_entity.id
_entity.type
_entity.pdbx_description
1 polymer ?
#
loop_
_entity_poly.entity_id
_entity_poly.type
_entity_poly.pdbx_seq_one_letter_code
_entity_poly.pdbx_strand_id
1 'polypeptide(L)' 'ATYRSVFNMYAIEGYSHQEIGDTLGMSELLSRTTLHRARAVLKEKIRKMNIAEQHCMAS' A
#
# COMPACT_ATOMS: atom_id res chain seq x y z
N ALA A 1 2.50 -10.18 -1.56
CA ALA A 1 2.45 -9.54 -2.90
C ALA A 1 1.23 -8.62 -3.05
N THR A 2 0.04 -9.06 -2.65
CA THR A 2 -1.26 -8.39 -2.87
C THR A 2 -1.33 -6.91 -2.44
N TYR A 3 -0.78 -6.55 -1.28
CA TYR A 3 -0.83 -5.15 -0.79
C TYR A 3 -0.07 -4.17 -1.69
N ARG A 4 1.08 -4.60 -2.22
CA ARG A 4 1.90 -3.76 -3.11
C ARG A 4 1.23 -3.60 -4.47
N SER A 5 0.72 -4.68 -5.03
CA SER A 5 0.04 -4.66 -6.34
C SER A 5 -1.20 -3.77 -6.31
N VAL A 6 -2.11 -3.97 -5.35
CA VAL A 6 -3.32 -3.15 -5.21
C VAL A 6 -3.00 -1.67 -4.97
N PHE A 7 -1.98 -1.38 -4.15
CA PHE A 7 -1.55 0.00 -3.93
C PHE A 7 -1.01 0.65 -5.20
N ASN A 8 -0.14 -0.03 -5.95
CA ASN A 8 0.44 0.49 -7.18
C ASN A 8 -0.62 0.71 -8.26
N MET A 9 -1.46 -0.29 -8.51
CA MET A 9 -2.51 -0.20 -9.52
C MET A 9 -3.47 0.96 -9.23
N TYR A 10 -3.83 1.18 -7.96
CA TYR A 10 -4.70 2.30 -7.59
C TYR A 10 -3.97 3.66 -7.60
N ALA A 11 -2.85 3.78 -6.88
CA ALA A 11 -2.24 5.06 -6.57
C ALA A 11 -1.28 5.57 -7.66
N ILE A 12 -0.73 4.67 -8.47
CA ILE A 12 0.25 4.98 -9.53
C ILE A 12 -0.41 4.86 -10.89
N GLU A 13 -1.11 3.76 -11.13
CA GLU A 13 -1.68 3.45 -12.45
C GLU A 13 -3.11 4.01 -12.62
N GLY A 14 -3.77 4.42 -11.53
CA GLY A 14 -5.07 5.09 -11.55
C GLY A 14 -6.28 4.17 -11.70
N TYR A 15 -6.12 2.85 -11.49
CA TYR A 15 -7.19 1.87 -11.63
C TYR A 15 -8.25 2.04 -10.54
N SER A 16 -9.51 1.84 -10.92
CA SER A 16 -10.62 1.72 -9.97
C SER A 16 -10.57 0.40 -9.19
N HIS A 17 -11.30 0.32 -8.07
CA HIS A 17 -11.38 -0.92 -7.29
C HIS A 17 -12.03 -2.07 -8.05
N GLN A 18 -12.92 -1.76 -8.99
CA GLN A 18 -13.57 -2.73 -9.86
C GLN A 18 -12.55 -3.34 -10.82
N GLU A 19 -11.81 -2.51 -11.56
CA GLU A 19 -10.77 -2.97 -12.50
C GLU A 19 -9.66 -3.77 -11.81
N ILE A 20 -9.27 -3.37 -10.59
CA ILE A 20 -8.30 -4.13 -9.77
C ILE A 20 -8.89 -5.49 -9.37
N GLY A 21 -10.17 -5.52 -9.00
CA GLY A 21 -10.89 -6.74 -8.67
C GLY A 21 -10.89 -7.74 -9.83
N ASP A 22 -11.26 -7.26 -11.01
CA ASP A 22 -11.31 -8.05 -12.24
C ASP A 22 -9.91 -8.56 -12.64
N THR A 23 -8.89 -7.70 -12.55
CA THR A 23 -7.51 -8.05 -12.92
C THR A 23 -6.89 -9.09 -11.99
N LEU A 24 -7.19 -9.01 -10.68
CA LEU A 24 -6.58 -9.87 -9.67
C LEU A 24 -7.48 -11.02 -9.22
N GLY A 25 -8.68 -11.18 -9.80
CA GLY A 25 -9.65 -12.20 -9.42
C GLY A 25 -10.17 -12.05 -7.99
N MET A 26 -10.37 -10.81 -7.53
CA MET A 26 -10.87 -10.50 -6.19
C MET A 26 -12.11 -9.61 -6.23
N SER A 27 -12.88 -9.59 -5.13
CA SER A 27 -14.00 -8.65 -5.03
C SER A 27 -13.52 -7.22 -4.88
N GLU A 28 -14.32 -6.27 -5.36
CA GLU A 28 -14.09 -4.83 -5.17
C GLU A 28 -13.91 -4.48 -3.69
N LEU A 29 -14.74 -5.06 -2.81
CA LEU A 29 -14.63 -4.88 -1.36
C LEU A 29 -13.28 -5.35 -0.81
N LEU A 30 -12.76 -6.48 -1.32
CA LEU A 30 -11.43 -6.96 -0.95
C LEU A 30 -10.33 -6.02 -1.45
N SER A 31 -10.47 -5.44 -2.66
CA SER A 31 -9.56 -4.41 -3.17
C SER A 31 -9.54 -3.17 -2.27
N ARG A 32 -10.70 -2.66 -1.83
CA ARG A 32 -10.81 -1.50 -0.93
C ARG A 32 -10.15 -1.73 0.42
N THR A 33 -10.48 -2.85 1.08
CA THR A 33 -9.91 -3.20 2.38
C THR A 33 -8.42 -3.50 2.29
N THR A 34 -7.99 -4.09 1.18
CA THR A 34 -6.57 -4.32 0.88
C THR A 34 -5.80 -3.01 0.72
N LEU A 35 -6.32 -2.06 -0.05
CA LEU A 35 -5.68 -0.74 -0.22
C LEU A 35 -5.54 -0.01 1.12
N HIS A 36 -6.57 -0.06 1.97
CA HIS A 36 -6.51 0.52 3.31
C HIS A 36 -5.35 -0.08 4.13
N ARG A 37 -5.24 -1.41 4.17
CA ARG A 37 -4.16 -2.10 4.89
C ARG A 37 -2.79 -1.81 4.28
N ALA A 38 -2.69 -1.74 2.95
CA ALA A 38 -1.46 -1.40 2.25
C ALA A 38 -0.95 -0.01 2.64
N ARG A 39 -1.83 0.99 2.73
CA ARG A 39 -1.51 2.35 3.21
C ARG A 39 -1.00 2.34 4.65
N ALA A 40 -1.66 1.61 5.55
CA ALA A 40 -1.22 1.51 6.95
C ALA A 40 0.18 0.90 7.07
N VAL A 41 0.44 -0.19 6.35
CA VAL A 41 1.76 -0.84 6.32
C VAL A 41 2.82 0.09 5.74
N LEU A 42 2.52 0.81 4.66
CA LEU A 42 3.46 1.75 4.06
C LEU A 42 3.80 2.91 5.02
N LYS A 43 2.79 3.49 5.66
CA LYS A 43 2.97 4.56 6.64
C LYS A 43 3.87 4.11 7.80
N GLU A 44 3.67 2.89 8.30
CA GLU A 44 4.50 2.34 9.37
C GLU A 44 5.94 2.11 8.94
N LYS A 45 6.16 1.61 7.71
CA LYS A 45 7.51 1.46 7.16
C LYS A 45 8.24 2.79 7.04
N ILE A 46 7.58 3.82 6.51
CA ILE A 46 8.14 5.18 6.41
C ILE A 46 8.49 5.71 7.79
N ARG A 47 7.59 5.56 8.78
CA ARG A 47 7.85 5.98 10.15
C ARG A 47 9.09 5.33 10.73
N LYS A 48 9.26 4.02 10.54
CA LYS A 48 10.44 3.28 11.03
C LYS A 48 11.74 3.73 10.36
N MET A 49 11.71 4.00 9.05
CA MET A 49 12.89 4.50 8.32
C MET A 49 13.28 5.88 8.83
N ASN A 50 12.32 6.81 8.97
CA ASN A 50 12.60 8.15 9.47
C ASN A 50 13.17 8.13 10.89
N ILE A 51 12.69 7.23 11.76
CA ILE A 51 13.24 7.06 13.13
C ILE A 51 14.68 6.51 13.07
N ALA A 52 14.96 5.56 12.20
CA ALA A 52 16.30 5.00 12.04
C ALA A 52 17.31 6.05 11.52
N GLU A 53 16.89 6.91 10.59
CA GLU A 53 17.71 8.03 10.11
C GLU A 53 18.03 9.02 11.25
N GLN A 54 17.04 9.35 12.10
CA GLN A 54 17.26 10.23 13.25
C GLN A 54 18.23 9.65 14.27
N HIS A 55 18.22 8.34 14.51
CA HIS A 55 19.16 7.70 15.44
C HIS A 55 20.60 7.75 14.91
N CYS A 56 20.79 7.51 13.60
CA CYS A 56 22.12 7.51 12.98
C CYS A 56 22.75 8.91 12.93
N MET A 57 21.93 9.96 12.88
CA MET A 57 22.38 11.36 12.84
C MET A 57 22.66 11.96 14.22
N ALA A 58 22.25 11.29 15.30
CA ALA A 58 22.38 11.74 16.69
C ALA A 58 23.55 11.09 17.44
N SER A 59 24.41 10.35 16.72
CA SER A 59 25.62 9.67 17.22
C SER A 59 26.86 10.40 16.74
#